data_AF-A0A503QDJ7-F1
#
_entry.id   AF-A0A503QDJ7-F1
#
_cell.length_a   1.000
_cell.length_b   1.000
_cell.length_c   1.000
_cell.angle_alpha   90.00
_cell.angle_beta   90.00
_cell.angle_gamma   90.00
#
_symmetry.space_group_name_H-M   'P 1'
#
loop_
_entity.id
_entity.type
_entity.pdbx_description
1 polymer ?
#
loop_
_entity_poly.entity_id
_entity_poly.type
_entity_poly.pdbx_seq_one_letter_code
_entity_poly.pdbx_strand_id
1 'polypeptide(L)'
;MKDTGDKVTPIEPSRKLADAVRDVKNAFADRDDVIVEMRDAHRMRLDLLATELAPVFADVPADMDSFDFAVSSGLQPRLWIDAVSHVAMGRDRRTYRFLKDTRIGRVVLAESAELKAIADAVTRYVAERVVERQRMMEGSMESAVPGLHRPMVKEAEPPIRSETRRGNGWTTFFAGLGLIAAGALVGLAFSLALFWDRIVQMKISF
;
A
#
# COMPACT_ATOMS: atom_id res chain seq x y z
N MET A 1 42.01 75.15 -32.50
CA MET A 1 41.35 74.34 -31.46
C MET A 1 41.47 72.88 -31.87
N LYS A 2 42.07 72.05 -31.00
CA LYS A 2 42.58 70.71 -31.33
C LYS A 2 41.57 69.64 -30.89
N ASP A 3 41.31 68.73 -31.82
CA ASP A 3 40.59 67.46 -31.76
C ASP A 3 40.05 66.98 -30.41
N THR A 4 38.74 66.78 -30.40
CA THR A 4 37.98 65.96 -29.47
C THR A 4 38.38 64.50 -29.65
N GLY A 5 39.26 64.01 -28.78
CA GLY A 5 39.59 62.60 -28.67
C GLY A 5 38.43 61.80 -28.09
N ASP A 6 37.50 61.41 -28.97
CA ASP A 6 36.47 60.42 -28.69
C ASP A 6 37.15 59.06 -28.42
N LYS A 7 37.38 58.76 -27.14
CA LYS A 7 37.80 57.42 -26.72
C LYS A 7 36.56 56.53 -26.70
N VAL A 8 36.24 55.99 -27.86
CA VAL A 8 35.32 54.86 -27.99
C VAL A 8 35.90 53.70 -27.18
N THR A 9 35.27 53.39 -26.06
CA THR A 9 35.55 52.18 -25.27
C THR A 9 35.27 50.97 -26.15
N PRO A 10 36.20 50.00 -26.26
CA PRO A 10 35.97 48.81 -27.07
C PRO A 10 34.72 48.08 -26.59
N ILE A 11 33.83 47.83 -27.54
CA ILE A 11 32.63 47.01 -27.42
C ILE A 11 33.00 45.74 -26.64
N GLU A 12 32.23 45.46 -25.59
CA GLU A 12 32.43 44.31 -24.69
C GLU A 12 32.78 43.04 -25.45
N PRO A 13 33.73 42.24 -24.94
CA PRO A 13 34.25 41.10 -25.65
C PRO A 13 33.09 40.15 -25.95
N SER A 14 32.83 39.97 -27.23
CA SER A 14 32.05 38.87 -27.79
C SER A 14 32.29 37.62 -26.95
N ARG A 15 31.26 37.14 -26.22
CA ARG A 15 31.34 35.97 -25.33
C ARG A 15 32.23 34.90 -25.93
N LYS A 16 33.44 34.72 -25.40
CA LYS A 16 34.36 33.70 -25.90
C LYS A 16 33.70 32.35 -25.65
N LEU A 17 33.65 31.51 -26.67
CA LEU A 17 33.08 30.17 -26.56
C LEU A 17 33.74 29.37 -25.42
N ALA A 18 35.04 29.57 -25.19
CA ALA A 18 35.76 28.93 -24.09
C ALA A 18 35.17 29.26 -22.72
N ASP A 19 34.81 30.52 -22.47
CA ASP A 19 34.20 30.96 -21.21
C ASP A 19 32.79 30.38 -21.08
N ALA A 20 31.99 30.44 -22.15
CA ALA A 20 30.65 29.84 -22.17
C ALA A 20 30.68 28.31 -21.95
N VAL A 21 31.65 27.61 -22.54
CA VAL A 21 31.85 26.17 -22.34
C VAL A 21 32.28 25.87 -20.91
N ARG A 22 33.12 26.72 -20.31
CA ARG A 22 33.54 26.58 -18.90
C ARG A 22 32.36 26.77 -17.96
N ASP A 23 31.53 27.79 -18.17
CA ASP A 23 30.34 28.05 -17.38
C ASP A 23 29.35 26.87 -17.46
N VAL A 24 29.13 26.32 -18.66
CA VAL A 24 28.28 25.14 -18.85
C VAL A 24 28.85 23.91 -18.14
N LYS A 25 30.17 23.67 -18.21
CA LYS A 25 30.81 22.56 -17.48
C LYS A 25 30.65 22.68 -15.97
N ASN A 26 30.87 23.88 -15.42
CA ASN A 26 30.67 24.13 -13.99
C ASN A 26 29.20 23.89 -13.60
N ALA A 27 28.25 24.38 -14.41
CA ALA A 27 26.83 24.16 -14.17
C ALA A 27 26.42 22.67 -14.22
N PHE A 28 27.10 21.84 -15.02
CA PHE A 28 26.92 20.39 -14.98
C PHE A 28 27.50 19.77 -13.70
N ALA A 29 28.72 20.16 -13.32
CA ALA A 29 29.35 19.69 -12.08
C ALA A 29 28.50 20.05 -10.85
N ASP A 30 28.01 21.29 -10.74
CA ASP A 30 27.17 21.74 -9.62
C ASP A 30 25.88 20.92 -9.50
N ARG A 31 25.29 20.51 -10.64
CA ARG A 31 24.08 19.66 -10.66
C ARG A 31 24.38 18.23 -10.21
N ASP A 32 25.50 17.68 -10.64
CA ASP A 32 25.91 16.33 -10.28
C ASP A 32 26.24 16.24 -8.77
N ASP A 33 26.95 17.23 -8.23
CA ASP A 33 27.25 17.33 -6.80
C ASP A 33 25.96 17.37 -5.96
N VAL A 34 24.98 18.16 -6.39
CA VAL A 34 23.66 18.26 -5.74
C VAL A 34 22.89 16.93 -5.78
N ILE A 35 23.01 16.15 -6.86
CA ILE A 35 22.39 14.81 -6.96
C ILE A 35 23.07 13.83 -5.98
N VAL A 36 24.40 13.89 -5.86
CA VAL A 36 25.16 13.04 -4.93
C VAL A 36 24.77 13.35 -3.48
N GLU A 37 24.72 14.62 -3.10
CA GLU A 37 24.30 15.04 -1.76
C GLU A 37 22.88 14.56 -1.43
N MET A 38 21.94 14.71 -2.38
CA MET A 38 20.57 14.21 -2.21
C MET A 38 20.52 12.69 -2.01
N ARG A 39 21.29 11.94 -2.80
CA ARG A 39 21.38 10.48 -2.69
C ARG A 39 21.93 10.09 -1.31
N ASP A 40 22.97 10.77 -0.85
CA ASP A 40 23.62 10.46 0.41
C ASP A 40 22.70 10.80 1.61
N ALA A 41 21.96 11.91 1.52
CA ALA A 41 20.92 12.23 2.49
C ALA A 41 19.80 11.19 2.54
N HIS A 42 19.33 10.69 1.38
CA HIS A 42 18.34 9.62 1.32
C HIS A 42 18.87 8.32 1.92
N ARG A 43 20.12 7.96 1.61
CA ARG A 43 20.77 6.77 2.17
C ARG A 43 20.87 6.86 3.67
N MET A 44 21.35 7.99 4.20
CA MET A 44 21.47 8.21 5.65
C MET A 44 20.13 8.05 6.38
N ARG A 45 19.02 8.55 5.80
CA ARG A 45 17.68 8.36 6.39
C ARG A 45 17.24 6.91 6.39
N LEU A 46 17.54 6.16 5.34
CA LEU A 46 17.24 4.72 5.27
C LEU A 46 18.13 3.91 6.22
N ASP A 47 19.39 4.29 6.39
CA ASP A 47 20.30 3.66 7.37
C ASP A 47 19.81 3.88 8.81
N LEU A 48 19.25 5.06 9.11
CA LEU A 48 18.59 5.31 10.40
C LEU A 48 17.36 4.41 10.60
N LEU A 49 16.54 4.23 9.58
CA LEU A 49 15.41 3.30 9.64
C LEU A 49 15.87 1.84 9.80
N ALA A 50 16.94 1.44 9.09
CA ALA A 50 17.52 0.11 9.22
C ALA A 50 18.07 -0.14 10.63
N THR A 51 18.66 0.89 11.25
CA THR A 51 19.13 0.85 12.64
C THR A 51 17.98 0.65 13.61
N GLU A 52 16.88 1.38 13.44
CA GLU A 52 15.66 1.20 14.26
C GLU A 52 15.07 -0.20 14.11
N LEU A 53 15.12 -0.77 12.91
CA LEU A 53 14.61 -2.11 12.61
C LEU A 53 15.58 -3.24 12.97
N ALA A 54 16.81 -2.94 13.37
CA ALA A 54 17.82 -3.96 13.68
C ALA A 54 17.36 -5.01 14.72
N PRO A 55 16.65 -4.65 15.80
CA PRO A 55 16.10 -5.65 16.73
C PRO A 55 15.10 -6.60 16.04
N VAL A 56 14.23 -6.07 15.18
CA VAL A 56 13.24 -6.85 14.44
C VAL A 56 13.91 -7.80 13.46
N PHE A 57 14.97 -7.35 12.77
CA PHE A 57 15.74 -8.19 11.86
C PHE A 57 16.46 -9.32 12.60
N ALA A 58 16.92 -9.08 13.83
CA ALA A 58 17.56 -10.10 14.66
C ALA A 58 16.59 -11.19 15.14
N ASP A 59 15.29 -10.87 15.27
CA ASP A 59 14.25 -11.82 15.68
C ASP A 59 13.79 -12.75 14.54
N VAL A 60 14.23 -12.51 13.29
CA VAL A 60 13.86 -13.34 12.15
C VAL A 60 14.64 -14.66 12.17
N PRO A 61 13.96 -15.83 12.07
CA PRO A 61 14.62 -17.13 12.00
C PRO A 61 15.66 -17.22 10.86
N ALA A 62 16.86 -17.72 11.19
CA ALA A 62 17.98 -17.78 10.26
C ALA A 62 17.80 -18.75 9.08
N ASP A 63 16.85 -19.68 9.16
CA ASP A 63 16.49 -20.60 8.07
C ASP A 63 15.60 -19.94 7.00
N MET A 64 15.26 -18.65 7.18
CA MET A 64 14.31 -17.93 6.37
C MET A 64 14.96 -17.02 5.31
N ASP A 65 15.42 -17.64 4.22
CA ASP A 65 16.07 -16.97 3.08
C ASP A 65 15.17 -16.01 2.26
N SER A 66 13.91 -15.80 2.66
CA SER A 66 12.98 -14.93 1.91
C SER A 66 13.22 -13.44 2.15
N PHE A 67 13.92 -13.08 3.23
CA PHE A 67 14.18 -11.68 3.59
C PHE A 67 15.56 -11.24 3.14
N ASP A 68 15.66 -9.96 2.76
CA ASP A 68 16.90 -9.30 2.37
C ASP A 68 16.94 -7.94 3.06
N PHE A 69 17.68 -7.83 4.17
CA PHE A 69 17.79 -6.60 4.96
C PHE A 69 19.02 -5.79 4.55
N ALA A 70 18.93 -5.09 3.41
CA ALA A 70 20.06 -4.36 2.84
C ALA A 70 19.70 -2.96 2.33
N VAL A 71 20.56 -1.98 2.60
CA VAL A 71 20.45 -0.62 2.03
C VAL A 71 21.29 -0.50 0.74
N SER A 72 20.60 -0.38 -0.38
CA SER A 72 21.22 -0.21 -1.70
C SER A 72 21.96 1.12 -1.87
N SER A 73 23.03 1.10 -2.66
CA SER A 73 23.92 2.25 -2.95
C SER A 73 23.64 2.94 -4.29
N GLY A 74 22.57 2.55 -4.99
CA GLY A 74 22.21 3.12 -6.28
C GLY A 74 21.76 4.58 -6.21
N LEU A 75 21.48 5.17 -7.38
CA LEU A 75 21.01 6.55 -7.52
C LEU A 75 19.72 6.82 -6.73
N GLN A 76 18.89 5.79 -6.56
CA GLN A 76 17.73 5.79 -5.68
C GLN A 76 17.95 4.74 -4.59
N PRO A 77 18.50 5.15 -3.43
CA PRO A 77 18.66 4.26 -2.29
C PRO A 77 17.33 3.69 -1.85
N ARG A 78 17.34 2.40 -1.52
CA ARG A 78 16.21 1.61 -1.03
C ARG A 78 16.71 0.69 0.07
N LEU A 79 15.93 0.58 1.14
CA LEU A 79 16.07 -0.48 2.15
C LEU A 79 15.23 -1.66 1.68
N TRP A 80 15.88 -2.72 1.24
CA TRP A 80 15.20 -3.98 0.93
C TRP A 80 14.74 -4.64 2.23
N ILE A 81 13.60 -5.32 2.15
CA ILE A 81 13.05 -6.15 3.22
C ILE A 81 12.94 -7.60 2.73
N ASP A 82 12.48 -7.79 1.50
CA ASP A 82 12.47 -9.06 0.78
C ASP A 82 12.68 -8.81 -0.72
N ALA A 83 12.68 -9.86 -1.52
CA ALA A 83 12.90 -9.78 -2.98
C ALA A 83 11.95 -8.84 -3.74
N VAL A 84 10.77 -8.53 -3.20
CA VAL A 84 9.75 -7.70 -3.86
C VAL A 84 9.29 -6.49 -3.04
N SER A 85 9.73 -6.36 -1.79
CA SER A 85 9.28 -5.34 -0.85
C SER A 85 10.45 -4.53 -0.32
N HIS A 86 10.31 -3.21 -0.35
CA HIS A 86 11.36 -2.29 0.04
C HIS A 86 10.78 -0.96 0.54
N VAL A 87 11.56 -0.26 1.36
CA VAL A 87 11.30 1.12 1.75
C VAL A 87 12.15 2.06 0.91
N ALA A 88 11.51 3.08 0.33
CA ALA A 88 12.17 4.14 -0.41
C ALA A 88 11.76 5.51 0.11
N MET A 89 12.62 6.50 -0.11
CA MET A 89 12.24 7.90 0.11
C MET A 89 11.26 8.37 -0.98
N GLY A 90 10.22 9.07 -0.56
CA GLY A 90 9.29 9.78 -1.42
C GLY A 90 9.98 10.91 -2.20
N ARG A 91 9.28 11.45 -3.21
CA ARG A 91 9.81 12.56 -4.02
C ARG A 91 10.05 13.84 -3.20
N ASP A 92 9.34 13.97 -2.09
CA ASP A 92 9.44 15.08 -1.14
C ASP A 92 10.66 14.99 -0.20
N ARG A 93 11.45 13.90 -0.30
CA ARG A 93 12.64 13.61 0.52
C ARG A 93 12.40 13.48 2.02
N ARG A 94 11.13 13.41 2.45
CA ARG A 94 10.76 13.38 3.87
C ARG A 94 9.93 12.17 4.21
N THR A 95 9.06 11.79 3.30
CA THR A 95 8.13 10.69 3.48
C THR A 95 8.81 9.39 3.12
N TYR A 96 8.77 8.41 4.00
CA TYR A 96 9.13 7.04 3.67
C TYR A 96 7.92 6.35 3.02
N ARG A 97 8.18 5.54 2.01
CA ARG A 97 7.18 4.75 1.31
C ARG A 97 7.59 3.30 1.36
N PHE A 98 6.80 2.49 2.05
CA PHE A 98 6.95 1.05 2.06
C PHE A 98 6.15 0.46 0.90
N LEU A 99 6.85 -0.18 -0.03
CA LEU A 99 6.35 -0.56 -1.33
C LEU A 99 6.53 -2.05 -1.53
N LYS A 100 5.56 -2.68 -2.20
CA LYS A 100 5.63 -4.07 -2.63
C LYS A 100 5.33 -4.17 -4.12
N ASP A 101 6.24 -4.76 -4.87
CA ASP A 101 6.07 -5.04 -6.28
C ASP A 101 5.24 -6.32 -6.44
N THR A 102 4.17 -6.23 -7.22
CA THR A 102 3.27 -7.34 -7.53
C THR A 102 3.15 -7.50 -9.04
N ARG A 103 2.56 -8.60 -9.50
CA ARG A 103 2.33 -8.84 -10.93
C ARG A 103 1.45 -7.75 -11.58
N ILE A 104 0.56 -7.13 -10.82
CA ILE A 104 -0.37 -6.10 -11.32
C ILE A 104 0.25 -4.68 -11.18
N GLY A 105 1.45 -4.58 -10.62
CA GLY A 105 2.17 -3.34 -10.39
C GLY A 105 2.57 -3.15 -8.94
N ARG A 106 2.95 -1.93 -8.61
CA ARG A 106 3.47 -1.58 -7.28
C ARG A 106 2.34 -1.16 -6.35
N VAL A 107 2.30 -1.77 -5.17
CA VAL A 107 1.38 -1.44 -4.08
C VAL A 107 2.13 -0.67 -2.99
N VAL A 108 1.50 0.36 -2.45
CA VAL A 108 2.00 1.08 -1.26
C VAL A 108 1.40 0.40 -0.04
N LEU A 109 2.24 -0.21 0.79
CA LEU A 109 1.83 -0.85 2.03
C LEU A 109 1.67 0.17 3.16
N ALA A 110 2.59 1.13 3.25
CA ALA A 110 2.53 2.23 4.21
C ALA A 110 3.28 3.46 3.67
N GLU A 111 2.82 4.65 4.06
CA GLU A 111 3.44 5.92 3.69
C GLU A 111 3.34 6.90 4.86
N SER A 112 4.49 7.43 5.32
CA SER A 112 4.55 8.36 6.45
C SER A 112 5.91 9.08 6.50
N ALA A 113 5.91 10.32 7.01
CA ALA A 113 7.14 11.04 7.32
C ALA A 113 7.74 10.63 8.68
N GLU A 114 6.98 9.93 9.52
CA GLU A 114 7.43 9.46 10.82
C GLU A 114 8.15 8.12 10.68
N LEU A 115 9.37 8.06 11.22
CA LEU A 115 10.22 6.87 11.16
C LEU A 115 9.59 5.67 11.88
N LYS A 116 9.04 5.88 13.08
CA LYS A 116 8.44 4.82 13.90
C LYS A 116 7.21 4.18 13.25
N ALA A 117 6.32 5.00 12.68
CA ALA A 117 5.15 4.50 11.98
C ALA A 117 5.51 3.53 10.83
N ILE A 118 6.65 3.76 10.17
CA ILE A 118 7.12 2.92 9.06
C ILE A 118 7.86 1.70 9.59
N ALA A 119 8.65 1.85 10.65
CA ALA A 119 9.24 0.71 11.35
C ALA A 119 8.14 -0.27 11.80
N ASP A 120 7.07 0.22 12.44
CA ASP A 120 5.93 -0.60 12.88
C ASP A 120 5.23 -1.31 11.71
N ALA A 121 5.07 -0.63 10.56
CA ALA A 121 4.48 -1.22 9.37
C ALA A 121 5.35 -2.33 8.77
N VAL A 122 6.68 -2.13 8.73
CA VAL A 122 7.65 -3.14 8.29
C VAL A 122 7.65 -4.33 9.26
N THR A 123 7.68 -4.08 10.57
CA THR A 123 7.62 -5.12 11.61
C THR A 123 6.38 -5.99 11.47
N ARG A 124 5.22 -5.36 11.29
CA ARG A 124 3.96 -6.08 11.04
C ARG A 124 4.04 -6.93 9.79
N TYR A 125 4.58 -6.39 8.71
CA TYR A 125 4.74 -7.13 7.46
C TYR A 125 5.66 -8.34 7.61
N VAL A 126 6.81 -8.18 8.27
CA VAL A 126 7.75 -9.28 8.57
C VAL A 126 7.05 -10.35 9.41
N ALA A 127 6.34 -9.96 10.47
CA ALA A 127 5.58 -10.88 11.30
C ALA A 127 4.51 -11.66 10.51
N GLU A 128 3.74 -10.98 9.65
CA GLU A 128 2.77 -11.61 8.76
C GLU A 128 3.44 -12.65 7.84
N ARG A 129 4.60 -12.32 7.26
CA ARG A 129 5.35 -13.24 6.39
C ARG A 129 5.89 -14.46 7.14
N VAL A 130 6.41 -14.28 8.36
CA VAL A 130 6.88 -15.38 9.22
C VAL A 130 5.71 -16.33 9.52
N VAL A 131 4.56 -15.80 9.91
CA VAL A 131 3.36 -16.60 10.22
C VAL A 131 2.82 -17.29 8.97
N GLU A 132 2.80 -16.61 7.82
CA GLU A 132 2.39 -17.22 6.55
C GLU A 132 3.28 -18.43 6.19
N ARG A 133 4.61 -18.31 6.34
CA ARG A 133 5.53 -19.43 6.12
C ARG A 133 5.24 -20.59 7.08
N GLN A 134 5.07 -20.32 8.36
CA GLN A 134 4.74 -21.35 9.35
C GLN A 134 3.43 -22.08 8.97
N ARG A 135 2.39 -21.33 8.62
CA ARG A 135 1.12 -21.91 8.15
C ARG A 135 1.27 -22.74 6.89
N MET A 136 2.15 -22.37 5.96
CA MET A 136 2.41 -23.17 4.76
C MET A 136 3.14 -24.48 5.09
N MET A 137 4.08 -24.45 6.05
CA MET A 137 4.81 -25.64 6.51
C MET A 137 3.93 -26.58 7.33
N GLU A 138 3.06 -26.03 8.19
CA GLU A 138 2.10 -26.81 8.99
C GLU A 138 0.90 -27.28 8.15
N GLY A 139 0.50 -26.46 7.17
CA GLY A 139 -0.64 -26.69 6.28
C GLY A 139 -0.42 -27.77 5.22
N SER A 140 0.73 -28.45 5.19
CA SER A 140 1.00 -29.55 4.25
C SER A 140 0.59 -30.94 4.76
N MET A 141 -0.25 -31.03 5.80
CA MET A 141 -0.82 -32.29 6.29
C MET A 141 -2.35 -32.27 6.37
N GLU A 142 -3.02 -31.76 5.35
CA GLU A 142 -4.47 -31.90 5.10
C GLU A 142 -4.72 -31.67 3.60
N SER A 143 -5.14 -32.58 2.73
CA SER A 143 -5.50 -34.00 2.83
C SER A 143 -5.17 -34.63 1.46
N ALA A 144 -4.17 -35.52 1.40
CA ALA A 144 -4.00 -36.44 0.27
C ALA A 144 -4.68 -37.80 0.52
N VAL A 145 -5.46 -37.91 1.60
CA VAL A 145 -6.27 -39.08 1.91
C VAL A 145 -7.73 -38.64 1.99
N PRO A 146 -8.56 -38.94 0.97
CA PRO A 146 -10.00 -38.78 1.09
C PRO A 146 -10.51 -39.72 2.19
N GLY A 147 -10.94 -39.19 3.34
CA GLY A 147 -11.75 -39.97 4.29
C GLY A 147 -11.38 -39.91 5.79
N LEU A 148 -10.38 -39.14 6.23
CA LEU A 148 -10.14 -38.97 7.67
C LEU A 148 -10.60 -37.58 8.13
N HIS A 149 -11.84 -37.51 8.61
CA HIS A 149 -12.33 -36.39 9.41
C HIS A 149 -11.41 -36.22 10.63
N ARG A 150 -10.62 -35.14 10.65
CA ARG A 150 -9.99 -34.66 11.88
C ARG A 150 -11.10 -34.18 12.83
N PRO A 151 -11.18 -34.69 14.08
CA PRO A 151 -12.17 -34.20 15.03
C PRO A 151 -11.88 -32.72 15.31
N MET A 152 -12.91 -31.88 15.21
CA MET A 152 -12.85 -30.46 15.53
C MET A 152 -12.40 -30.28 16.98
N VAL A 153 -11.15 -29.89 17.20
CA VAL A 153 -10.70 -29.36 18.47
C VAL A 153 -11.33 -27.99 18.61
N LYS A 154 -12.17 -27.82 19.63
CA LYS A 154 -12.78 -26.54 19.98
C LYS A 154 -11.69 -25.64 20.59
N GLU A 155 -10.97 -24.95 19.72
CA GLU A 155 -9.92 -24.01 20.09
C GLU A 155 -10.53 -22.87 20.93
N ALA A 156 -9.87 -22.56 22.05
CA ALA A 156 -10.28 -21.54 22.99
C ALA A 156 -10.22 -20.16 22.32
N GLU A 157 -11.34 -19.43 22.31
CA GLU A 157 -11.39 -18.04 21.86
C GLU A 157 -10.45 -17.17 22.70
N PRO A 158 -9.48 -16.45 22.11
CA PRO A 158 -8.89 -15.28 22.76
C PRO A 158 -9.88 -14.11 22.68
N PRO A 159 -10.04 -13.29 23.74
CA PRO A 159 -10.94 -12.13 23.70
C PRO A 159 -10.36 -11.07 22.76
N ILE A 160 -10.92 -10.97 21.56
CA ILE A 160 -10.61 -9.88 20.63
C ILE A 160 -11.23 -8.60 21.19
N ARG A 161 -10.36 -7.68 21.62
CA ARG A 161 -10.65 -6.26 21.81
C ARG A 161 -11.25 -5.69 20.52
N SER A 162 -12.50 -5.25 20.59
CA SER A 162 -13.19 -4.58 19.50
C SER A 162 -12.92 -3.08 19.53
N GLU A 163 -12.07 -2.57 18.62
CA GLU A 163 -12.08 -1.17 18.21
C GLU A 163 -12.26 -1.04 16.70
N THR A 164 -13.48 -0.62 16.33
CA THR A 164 -13.87 0.17 15.15
C THR A 164 -13.77 -0.41 13.72
N ARG A 165 -14.98 -0.59 13.15
CA ARG A 165 -15.43 -0.21 11.79
C ARG A 165 -15.22 -1.23 10.64
N ARG A 166 -16.33 -1.85 10.19
CA ARG A 166 -16.95 -1.72 8.83
C ARG A 166 -18.00 -2.80 8.55
N GLY A 167 -19.18 -2.39 8.06
CA GLY A 167 -19.90 -3.09 6.98
C GLY A 167 -21.14 -3.92 7.31
N ASN A 168 -22.26 -3.26 7.61
CA ASN A 168 -23.59 -3.87 7.79
C ASN A 168 -24.26 -4.21 6.44
N GLY A 169 -23.87 -5.32 5.80
CA GLY A 169 -24.32 -5.71 4.45
C GLY A 169 -25.54 -6.63 4.38
N TRP A 170 -25.95 -7.27 5.49
CA TRP A 170 -27.02 -8.27 5.50
C TRP A 170 -28.40 -7.75 5.92
N THR A 171 -28.45 -6.64 6.65
CA THR A 171 -29.73 -6.08 7.13
C THR A 171 -30.52 -5.37 6.03
N THR A 172 -29.86 -4.93 4.96
CA THR A 172 -30.52 -4.31 3.78
C THR A 172 -31.16 -5.34 2.85
N PHE A 173 -30.65 -6.58 2.82
CA PHE A 173 -31.20 -7.62 1.95
C PHE A 173 -32.55 -8.15 2.46
N PHE A 174 -32.73 -8.28 3.78
CA PHE A 174 -34.00 -8.73 4.37
C PHE A 174 -35.06 -7.62 4.49
N ALA A 175 -34.65 -6.34 4.55
CA ALA A 175 -35.58 -5.22 4.58
C ALA A 175 -36.39 -5.07 3.27
N GLY A 176 -35.79 -5.39 2.11
CA GLY A 176 -36.48 -5.36 0.82
C GLY A 176 -37.53 -6.47 0.66
N LEU A 177 -37.22 -7.69 1.11
CA LEU A 177 -38.12 -8.85 0.98
C LEU A 177 -39.38 -8.70 1.86
N GLY A 178 -39.24 -8.10 3.05
CA GLY A 178 -40.37 -7.86 3.95
C GLY A 178 -41.43 -6.91 3.37
N LEU A 179 -41.01 -5.85 2.66
CA LEU A 179 -41.92 -4.89 2.03
C LEU A 179 -42.74 -5.53 0.89
N ILE A 180 -42.12 -6.42 0.10
CA ILE A 180 -42.80 -7.11 -1.01
C ILE A 180 -43.83 -8.10 -0.47
N ALA A 181 -43.48 -8.87 0.57
CA ALA A 181 -44.40 -9.82 1.19
C ALA A 181 -45.62 -9.12 1.83
N ALA A 182 -45.39 -7.98 2.50
CA ALA A 182 -46.45 -7.18 3.08
C ALA A 182 -47.42 -6.61 2.02
N GLY A 183 -46.89 -6.10 0.90
CA GLY A 183 -47.72 -5.59 -0.21
C GLY A 183 -48.57 -6.68 -0.87
N ALA A 184 -48.00 -7.88 -1.08
CA ALA A 184 -48.73 -8.99 -1.69
C ALA A 184 -49.91 -9.47 -0.82
N LEU A 185 -49.73 -9.54 0.51
CA LEU A 185 -50.81 -9.95 1.42
C LEU A 185 -51.95 -8.93 1.49
N VAL A 186 -51.63 -7.63 1.50
CA VAL A 186 -52.65 -6.58 1.49
C VAL A 186 -53.43 -6.59 0.17
N GLY A 187 -52.74 -6.75 -0.97
CA GLY A 187 -53.38 -6.87 -2.28
C GLY A 187 -54.32 -8.08 -2.37
N LEU A 188 -53.91 -9.23 -1.83
CA LEU A 188 -54.72 -10.45 -1.83
C LEU A 188 -55.96 -10.31 -0.94
N ALA A 189 -55.83 -9.71 0.24
CA ALA A 189 -56.98 -9.44 1.13
C ALA A 189 -57.97 -8.46 0.50
N PHE A 190 -57.48 -7.41 -0.17
CA PHE A 190 -58.32 -6.43 -0.87
C PHE A 190 -59.05 -7.05 -2.07
N SER A 191 -58.38 -7.93 -2.81
CA SER A 191 -58.99 -8.69 -3.92
C SER A 191 -60.09 -9.63 -3.42
N LEU A 192 -59.88 -10.36 -2.32
CA LEU A 192 -60.91 -11.21 -1.72
C LEU A 192 -62.12 -10.41 -1.23
N ALA A 193 -61.90 -9.22 -0.67
CA ALA A 193 -62.99 -8.36 -0.21
C ALA A 193 -63.85 -7.82 -1.37
N LEU A 194 -63.21 -7.38 -2.47
CA LEU A 194 -63.91 -6.80 -3.62
C LEU A 194 -64.60 -7.86 -4.50
N PHE A 195 -64.03 -9.06 -4.61
CA PHE A 195 -64.57 -10.12 -5.47
C PHE A 195 -65.38 -11.17 -4.70
N TRP A 196 -65.70 -10.93 -3.43
CA TRP A 196 -66.46 -11.85 -2.58
C TRP A 196 -67.82 -12.23 -3.22
N ASP A 197 -68.58 -11.25 -3.69
CA ASP A 197 -69.89 -11.48 -4.32
C ASP A 197 -69.78 -12.24 -5.66
N ARG A 198 -68.68 -12.06 -6.39
CA ARG A 198 -68.40 -12.77 -7.66
C ARG A 198 -67.99 -14.22 -7.43
N ILE A 199 -67.23 -14.49 -6.35
CA ILE A 199 -66.81 -15.85 -5.98
C ILE A 199 -67.99 -16.65 -5.43
N VAL A 200 -68.87 -16.01 -4.64
CA VAL A 200 -70.08 -16.65 -4.10
C VAL A 200 -71.07 -16.99 -5.21
N GLN A 201 -71.24 -16.15 -6.24
CA GLN A 201 -72.10 -16.45 -7.39
C GLN A 201 -71.57 -17.58 -8.30
N MET A 202 -70.30 -17.96 -8.18
CA MET A 202 -69.69 -18.98 -9.04
C MET A 202 -69.75 -20.41 -8.46
N LYS A 203 -70.42 -20.59 -7.32
CA LYS A 203 -70.79 -21.92 -6.81
C LYS A 203 -72.31 -22.06 -6.78
N ILE A 204 -72.86 -22.53 -7.90
CA ILE A 204 -73.81 -23.66 -8.06
C ILE A 204 -74.44 -23.54 -9.45
N SER A 205 -73.85 -24.22 -10.43
CA SER A 205 -74.56 -25.24 -11.20
C SER A 205 -73.55 -26.28 -11.62
N PHE A 206 -73.89 -27.54 -11.35
CA PHE A 206 -73.32 -28.72 -11.99
C PHE A 206 -73.46 -28.63 -13.51
#